data_AF-X1FR39-F1
#
_entry.id   AF-X1FR39-F1
#
_cell.length_a   1.000
_cell.length_b   1.000
_cell.length_c   1.000
_cell.angle_alpha   90.00
_cell.angle_beta   90.00
_cell.angle_gamma   90.00
#
_symmetry.space_group_name_H-M   'P 1'
#
loop_
_entity.id
_entity.type
_entity.pdbx_description
1 polymer ?
#
loop_
_entity_poly.entity_id
_entity_poly.type
_entity_poly.pdbx_seq_one_letter_code
_entity_poly.pdbx_strand_id
1 'polypeptide(L)'
;KKLRLVWLLFWSIWNIFVGILLIFIFRFLYFGTAGSLPEVLIFVLAIPFFGYTGIFFVSSFKFFLEKFWYKKDAQLIRGVTAAGIAFLIVFGIFGVILAFWNPQWTDGVQRQKLFVTGEQPGRGYRIPALITLPGDTMLAFCESRFEAMSDLGDIDIIMKRSIDGGETWGAIQVLQDRGQHTVHNPCPLFDNDTQTLWLPFCVDYDSVFIMNSTDLGVTWSEPRELTEEIAAEGLYCATGPGNGIQISNGRLIIPSSIGGACVIYSDDHGFTWVRGGYVGEGEEPQVFESSNGSLVINCRSGRGENRIMAWSNNGGGTWDSWYYEEDLPAAGTQASIHRFTNTSTHMRSRVLFSNPNYFSRGHLNIRMSYDEGLTWNVSKQVYDGPSAYSSITVLSDYTIIILFETGKYDYRESLTLIKVDLDWLTNGQDALVSV
;
A
#
# COMPACT_ATOMS: atom_id res chain seq x y z
N LYS A 1 26.98 -31.78 43.17
CA LYS A 1 27.30 -30.45 42.57
C LYS A 1 27.06 -30.42 41.05
N LYS A 2 27.65 -31.32 40.24
CA LYS A 2 27.37 -31.40 38.78
C LYS A 2 25.89 -31.58 38.43
N LEU A 3 25.18 -32.51 39.09
CA LEU A 3 23.73 -32.72 38.87
C LEU A 3 22.89 -31.45 39.11
N ARG A 4 23.24 -30.67 40.14
CA ARG A 4 22.54 -29.43 40.50
C ARG A 4 22.78 -28.33 39.46
N LEU A 5 23.97 -28.28 38.86
CA LEU A 5 24.31 -27.32 37.80
C LEU A 5 23.57 -27.66 36.49
N VAL A 6 23.51 -28.95 36.13
CA VAL A 6 22.77 -29.44 34.96
C VAL A 6 21.28 -29.16 35.10
N TRP A 7 20.70 -29.40 36.28
CA TRP A 7 19.29 -29.10 36.54
C TRP A 7 18.98 -27.60 36.45
N LEU A 8 19.90 -26.74 36.91
CA LEU A 8 19.74 -25.28 36.83
C LEU A 8 19.88 -24.74 35.39
N LEU A 9 20.78 -25.32 34.59
CA LEU A 9 20.89 -25.01 33.16
C LEU A 9 19.61 -25.42 32.43
N PHE A 10 19.11 -26.62 32.69
CA PHE A 10 17.86 -27.11 32.12
C PHE A 10 16.68 -26.22 32.54
N TRP A 11 16.58 -25.85 33.82
CA TRP A 11 15.54 -24.95 34.33
C TRP A 11 15.60 -23.57 33.67
N SER A 12 16.80 -23.03 33.44
CA SER A 12 16.97 -21.72 32.78
C SER A 12 16.57 -21.78 31.30
N ILE A 13 16.99 -22.82 30.59
CA ILE A 13 16.62 -23.06 29.18
C ILE A 13 15.10 -23.27 29.06
N TRP A 14 14.50 -24.04 29.99
CA TRP A 14 13.07 -24.27 30.05
C TRP A 14 12.29 -22.97 30.22
N ASN A 15 12.72 -22.08 31.13
CA ASN A 15 12.05 -20.79 31.32
C ASN A 15 12.22 -19.85 30.11
N ILE A 16 13.37 -19.86 29.43
CA ILE A 16 13.57 -19.12 28.17
C ILE A 16 12.60 -19.64 27.10
N PHE A 17 12.50 -20.96 26.96
CA PHE A 17 11.57 -21.60 26.02
C PHE A 17 10.10 -21.24 26.35
N VAL A 18 9.70 -21.30 27.62
CA VAL A 18 8.35 -20.92 28.06
C VAL A 18 8.09 -19.43 27.80
N GLY A 19 9.07 -18.55 28.04
CA GLY A 19 8.96 -17.13 27.70
C GLY A 19 8.76 -16.87 26.21
N ILE A 20 9.54 -17.54 25.35
CA ILE A 20 9.39 -17.45 23.88
C ILE A 20 8.02 -18.00 23.45
N LEU A 21 7.60 -19.14 23.98
CA LEU A 21 6.31 -19.76 23.67
C LEU A 21 5.15 -18.85 24.09
N LEU A 22 5.24 -18.23 25.27
CA LEU A 22 4.27 -17.26 25.78
C LEU A 22 4.19 -16.01 24.89
N ILE A 23 5.32 -15.53 24.35
CA ILE A 23 5.33 -14.44 23.36
C ILE A 23 4.66 -14.86 22.06
N PHE A 24 4.93 -16.07 21.56
CA PHE A 24 4.27 -16.60 20.36
C PHE A 24 2.76 -16.77 20.57
N ILE A 25 2.34 -17.26 21.73
CA ILE A 25 0.92 -17.39 22.09
C ILE A 25 0.27 -16.02 22.23
N PHE A 26 0.90 -15.05 22.91
CA PHE A 26 0.39 -13.68 23.01
C PHE A 26 0.27 -13.03 21.63
N ARG A 27 1.28 -13.20 20.77
CA ARG A 27 1.25 -12.72 19.39
C ARG A 27 0.11 -13.37 18.61
N PHE A 28 -0.05 -14.69 18.70
CA PHE A 28 -1.13 -15.41 18.03
C PHE A 28 -2.51 -14.99 18.54
N LEU A 29 -2.68 -14.82 19.86
CA LEU A 29 -3.91 -14.34 20.47
C LEU A 29 -4.19 -12.88 20.09
N TYR A 30 -3.20 -12.00 20.13
CA TYR A 30 -3.33 -10.59 19.78
C TYR A 30 -3.72 -10.44 18.31
N PHE A 31 -2.97 -11.02 17.37
CA PHE A 31 -3.28 -10.91 15.95
C PHE A 31 -4.52 -11.72 15.53
N GLY A 32 -4.84 -12.82 16.21
CA GLY A 32 -6.03 -13.64 15.95
C GLY A 32 -7.32 -13.09 16.55
N THR A 33 -7.26 -12.17 17.52
CA THR A 33 -8.45 -11.66 18.23
C THR A 33 -8.55 -10.14 18.30
N ALA A 34 -7.57 -9.38 17.79
CA ALA A 34 -7.54 -7.91 17.81
C ALA A 34 -8.76 -7.22 17.18
N GLY A 35 -9.57 -7.93 16.37
CA GLY A 35 -10.86 -7.41 15.87
C GLY A 35 -12.06 -7.59 16.82
N SER A 36 -11.89 -8.27 17.97
CA SER A 36 -13.03 -8.81 18.75
C SER A 36 -12.99 -8.52 20.27
N LEU A 37 -11.91 -7.98 20.81
CA LEU A 37 -11.76 -7.75 22.26
C LEU A 37 -11.55 -6.26 22.60
N PRO A 38 -12.28 -5.71 23.59
CA PRO A 38 -12.03 -4.36 24.11
C PRO A 38 -10.60 -4.22 24.67
N GLU A 39 -9.97 -3.06 24.52
CA GLU A 39 -8.60 -2.76 24.99
C GLU A 39 -8.34 -3.16 26.46
N VAL A 40 -9.37 -3.06 27.31
CA VAL A 40 -9.32 -3.46 28.72
C VAL A 40 -9.02 -4.96 28.89
N LEU A 41 -9.52 -5.81 28.00
CA LEU A 41 -9.30 -7.26 28.09
C LEU A 41 -7.88 -7.64 27.65
N ILE A 42 -7.29 -6.90 26.70
CA ILE A 42 -5.87 -7.04 26.31
C ILE A 42 -4.97 -6.70 27.49
N PHE A 43 -5.28 -5.62 28.22
CA PHE A 43 -4.60 -5.28 29.47
C PHE A 43 -4.72 -6.38 30.51
N VAL A 44 -5.91 -6.95 30.72
CA VAL A 44 -6.15 -8.05 31.66
C VAL A 44 -5.41 -9.33 31.26
N LEU A 45 -5.34 -9.64 29.96
CA LEU A 45 -4.60 -10.79 29.44
C LEU A 45 -3.08 -10.59 29.51
N ALA A 46 -2.59 -9.34 29.57
CA ALA A 46 -1.18 -9.03 29.79
C ALA A 46 -0.77 -9.12 31.28
N ILE A 47 -1.71 -9.01 32.23
CA ILE A 47 -1.44 -9.08 33.68
C ILE A 47 -0.70 -10.37 34.10
N PRO A 48 -1.09 -11.57 33.63
CA PRO A 48 -0.32 -12.78 33.90
C PRO A 48 1.12 -12.68 33.39
N PHE A 49 1.37 -12.09 32.23
CA PHE A 49 2.72 -11.99 31.64
C PHE A 49 3.60 -10.99 32.41
N PHE A 50 3.06 -9.85 32.80
CA PHE A 50 3.75 -8.91 33.70
C PHE A 50 3.94 -9.48 35.11
N GLY A 51 2.94 -10.22 35.61
CA GLY A 51 2.98 -10.91 36.90
C GLY A 51 4.02 -12.02 36.94
N TYR A 52 4.08 -12.88 35.90
CA TYR A 52 5.11 -13.90 35.77
C TYR A 52 6.50 -13.26 35.61
N THR A 53 6.62 -12.21 34.78
CA THR A 53 7.86 -11.41 34.68
C THR A 53 8.29 -10.87 36.04
N GLY A 54 7.37 -10.32 36.84
CA GLY A 54 7.62 -9.83 38.19
C GLY A 54 8.04 -10.93 39.17
N ILE A 55 7.38 -12.10 39.12
CA ILE A 55 7.74 -13.27 39.95
C ILE A 55 9.12 -13.79 39.56
N PHE A 56 9.43 -13.89 38.27
CA PHE A 56 10.76 -14.28 37.80
C PHE A 56 11.83 -13.26 38.16
N PHE A 57 11.50 -11.96 38.13
CA PHE A 57 12.38 -10.88 38.57
C PHE A 57 12.68 -10.98 40.07
N VAL A 58 11.64 -11.10 40.91
CA VAL A 58 11.79 -11.25 42.36
C VAL A 58 12.52 -12.55 42.71
N SER A 59 12.22 -13.65 42.04
CA SER A 59 12.91 -14.93 42.24
C SER A 59 14.38 -14.85 41.86
N SER A 60 14.70 -14.24 40.71
CA SER A 60 16.08 -14.02 40.25
C SER A 60 16.84 -13.05 41.15
N PHE A 61 16.19 -12.00 41.64
CA PHE A 61 16.78 -10.99 42.53
C PHE A 61 17.01 -11.54 43.95
N LYS A 62 16.06 -12.31 44.49
CA LYS A 62 16.20 -12.99 45.78
C LYS A 62 17.34 -14.02 45.72
N PHE A 63 17.44 -14.77 44.62
CA PHE A 63 18.57 -15.66 44.37
C PHE A 63 19.91 -14.92 44.23
N PHE A 64 19.91 -13.76 43.58
CA PHE A 64 21.07 -12.86 43.50
C PHE A 64 21.55 -12.45 44.89
N LEU A 65 20.65 -12.00 45.78
CA LEU A 65 20.97 -11.64 47.16
C LEU A 65 21.52 -12.81 47.97
N GLU A 66 20.92 -14.00 47.87
CA GLU A 66 21.36 -15.21 48.60
C GLU A 66 22.76 -15.70 48.16
N LYS A 67 23.14 -15.48 46.89
CA LYS A 67 24.43 -15.94 46.33
C LYS A 67 25.54 -14.90 46.38
N PHE A 68 25.24 -13.61 46.37
CA PHE A 68 26.26 -12.55 46.42
C PHE A 68 27.00 -12.54 47.77
N TRP A 69 26.32 -12.95 48.84
CA TRP A 69 26.90 -13.03 50.18
C TRP A 69 27.74 -14.29 50.43
N TYR A 70 27.71 -15.33 49.57
CA TYR A 70 28.48 -16.55 49.80
C TYR A 70 29.06 -17.19 48.51
N LYS A 71 30.38 -16.98 48.31
CA LYS A 71 31.39 -17.76 47.55
C LYS A 71 31.76 -17.40 46.09
N LYS A 72 33.06 -17.66 45.82
CA LYS A 72 33.94 -17.28 44.69
C LYS A 72 33.67 -17.92 43.30
N ASP A 73 32.72 -18.85 43.13
CA ASP A 73 32.47 -19.52 41.82
C ASP A 73 31.25 -18.95 41.07
N ALA A 74 31.12 -17.62 41.01
CA ALA A 74 29.90 -16.92 40.61
C ALA A 74 29.88 -16.35 39.18
N GLN A 75 30.97 -16.41 38.40
CA GLN A 75 31.07 -15.67 37.13
C GLN A 75 30.05 -16.10 36.07
N LEU A 76 29.83 -17.40 35.85
CA LEU A 76 28.85 -17.89 34.86
C LEU A 76 27.40 -17.53 35.25
N ILE A 77 27.07 -17.60 36.55
CA ILE A 77 25.73 -17.29 37.08
C ILE A 77 25.45 -15.78 37.03
N ARG A 78 26.49 -14.95 37.25
CA ARG A 78 26.42 -13.49 37.08
C ARG A 78 26.10 -13.11 35.63
N GLY A 79 26.71 -13.78 34.65
CA GLY A 79 26.44 -13.56 33.23
C GLY A 79 25.00 -13.89 32.83
N VAL A 80 24.48 -15.04 33.26
CA VAL A 80 23.10 -15.47 32.94
C VAL A 80 22.05 -14.56 33.60
N THR A 81 22.28 -14.13 34.85
CA THR A 81 21.35 -13.23 35.57
C THR A 81 21.35 -11.83 34.96
N ALA A 82 22.53 -11.30 34.62
CA ALA A 82 22.65 -10.01 33.95
C ALA A 82 21.99 -10.03 32.56
N ALA A 83 22.14 -11.13 31.80
CA ALA A 83 21.47 -11.31 30.52
C ALA A 83 19.93 -11.37 30.68
N GLY A 84 19.42 -12.07 31.70
CA GLY A 84 17.98 -12.12 31.99
C GLY A 84 17.39 -10.77 32.37
N ILE A 85 18.08 -10.00 33.22
CA ILE A 85 17.66 -8.63 33.59
C ILE A 85 17.73 -7.70 32.38
N ALA A 86 18.82 -7.74 31.61
CA ALA A 86 18.95 -6.95 30.39
C ALA A 86 17.84 -7.28 29.39
N PHE A 87 17.50 -8.56 29.21
CA PHE A 87 16.40 -9.00 28.36
C PHE A 87 15.06 -8.43 28.84
N LEU A 88 14.74 -8.52 30.14
CA LEU A 88 13.49 -7.97 30.68
C LEU A 88 13.42 -6.44 30.57
N ILE A 89 14.54 -5.75 30.78
CA ILE A 89 14.61 -4.28 30.61
C ILE A 89 14.40 -3.92 29.14
N VAL A 90 15.09 -4.59 28.21
CA VAL A 90 14.95 -4.35 26.76
C VAL A 90 13.51 -4.63 26.31
N PHE A 91 12.89 -5.73 26.76
CA PHE A 91 11.50 -6.05 26.45
C PHE A 91 10.50 -5.09 27.10
N GLY A 92 10.75 -4.67 28.34
CA GLY A 92 9.93 -3.66 29.01
C GLY A 92 9.98 -2.31 28.31
N ILE A 93 11.18 -1.86 27.92
CA ILE A 93 11.38 -0.65 27.12
C ILE A 93 10.68 -0.79 25.76
N PHE A 94 10.83 -1.93 25.08
CA PHE A 94 10.18 -2.18 23.80
C PHE A 94 8.65 -2.18 23.91
N GLY A 95 8.10 -2.79 24.96
CA GLY A 95 6.67 -2.77 25.25
C GLY A 95 6.13 -1.37 25.54
N VAL A 96 6.88 -0.55 26.28
CA VAL A 96 6.57 0.87 26.51
C VAL A 96 6.63 1.64 25.20
N ILE A 97 7.69 1.46 24.39
CA ILE A 97 7.81 2.11 23.08
C ILE A 97 6.61 1.75 22.20
N LEU A 98 6.22 0.48 22.11
CA LEU A 98 5.05 0.07 21.32
C LEU A 98 3.73 0.62 21.88
N ALA A 99 3.57 0.70 23.20
CA ALA A 99 2.36 1.23 23.84
C ALA A 99 2.19 2.74 23.60
N PHE A 100 3.29 3.48 23.50
CA PHE A 100 3.29 4.92 23.22
C PHE A 100 3.59 5.26 21.77
N TRP A 101 3.87 4.27 20.91
CA TRP A 101 4.09 4.50 19.50
C TRP A 101 2.76 4.88 18.86
N ASN A 102 2.72 6.10 18.35
CA ASN A 102 1.60 6.62 17.62
C ASN A 102 2.15 7.18 16.31
N PRO A 103 1.73 6.64 15.16
CA PRO A 103 2.13 7.19 13.89
C PRO A 103 1.77 8.67 13.76
N GLN A 104 2.70 9.44 13.21
CA GLN A 104 2.61 10.87 12.97
C GLN A 104 2.32 11.16 11.50
N TRP A 105 1.51 12.18 11.31
CA TRP A 105 1.28 12.80 10.02
C TRP A 105 2.16 14.05 9.93
N THR A 106 2.68 14.33 8.74
CA THR A 106 3.36 15.61 8.50
C THR A 106 2.34 16.75 8.56
N ASP A 107 2.72 17.87 9.15
CA ASP A 107 1.87 19.06 9.27
C ASP A 107 1.39 19.57 7.90
N GLY A 108 0.17 20.10 7.85
CA GLY A 108 -0.44 20.65 6.62
C GLY A 108 -1.14 19.62 5.72
N VAL A 109 -1.07 18.32 6.04
CA VAL A 109 -1.82 17.28 5.30
C VAL A 109 -3.28 17.26 5.74
N GLN A 110 -4.18 17.68 4.86
CA GLN A 110 -5.61 17.44 5.02
C GLN A 110 -5.92 15.97 4.75
N ARG A 111 -6.77 15.35 5.58
CA ARG A 111 -7.01 13.90 5.51
C ARG A 111 -8.44 13.50 5.87
N GLN A 112 -8.95 12.48 5.18
CA GLN A 112 -10.28 11.92 5.39
C GLN A 112 -10.25 10.41 5.18
N LYS A 113 -10.72 9.63 6.17
CA LYS A 113 -10.92 8.19 5.97
C LYS A 113 -12.12 7.98 5.06
N LEU A 114 -11.92 7.35 3.90
CA LEU A 114 -13.00 7.09 2.94
C LEU A 114 -13.61 5.71 3.10
N PHE A 115 -12.78 4.69 3.30
CA PHE A 115 -13.23 3.33 3.52
C PHE A 115 -12.59 2.82 4.81
N VAL A 116 -13.38 2.31 5.74
CA VAL A 116 -12.88 1.85 7.05
C VAL A 116 -13.29 0.40 7.23
N THR A 117 -12.32 -0.48 7.49
CA THR A 117 -12.61 -1.90 7.69
C THR A 117 -13.68 -2.10 8.76
N GLY A 118 -14.72 -2.87 8.43
CA GLY A 118 -15.93 -3.04 9.24
C GLY A 118 -17.06 -2.04 8.96
N GLU A 119 -16.91 -1.08 8.05
CA GLU A 119 -18.00 -0.18 7.60
C GLU A 119 -19.18 -1.00 7.03
N GLN A 120 -18.87 -2.00 6.21
CA GLN A 120 -19.79 -3.10 5.93
C GLN A 120 -19.40 -4.32 6.81
N PRO A 121 -20.38 -5.05 7.39
CA PRO A 121 -20.10 -6.17 8.27
C PRO A 121 -19.19 -7.21 7.64
N GLY A 122 -18.09 -7.54 8.30
CA GLY A 122 -17.12 -8.53 7.84
C GLY A 122 -16.23 -8.07 6.69
N ARG A 123 -16.40 -6.87 6.12
CA ARG A 123 -15.60 -6.42 4.97
C ARG A 123 -14.38 -5.60 5.38
N GLY A 124 -13.27 -5.79 4.67
CA GLY A 124 -12.12 -4.88 4.66
C GLY A 124 -11.85 -4.33 3.27
N TYR A 125 -11.13 -3.20 3.19
CA TYR A 125 -10.99 -2.45 1.94
C TYR A 125 -9.53 -2.31 1.52
N ARG A 126 -9.23 -2.65 0.28
CA ARG A 126 -7.85 -2.67 -0.26
C ARG A 126 -7.80 -2.24 -1.72
N ILE A 127 -6.59 -2.04 -2.22
CA ILE A 127 -6.31 -1.78 -3.64
C ILE A 127 -7.03 -0.50 -4.12
N PRO A 128 -6.64 0.67 -3.58
CA PRO A 128 -7.26 1.94 -3.94
C PRO A 128 -6.97 2.30 -5.40
N ALA A 129 -8.01 2.75 -6.08
CA ALA A 129 -7.94 3.36 -7.40
C ALA A 129 -8.74 4.66 -7.37
N LEU A 130 -8.16 5.75 -7.90
CA LEU A 130 -8.73 7.09 -7.79
C LEU A 130 -8.63 7.80 -9.13
N ILE A 131 -9.70 8.49 -9.53
CA ILE A 131 -9.72 9.32 -10.74
C ILE A 131 -10.51 10.60 -10.50
N THR A 132 -9.96 11.72 -10.98
CA THR A 132 -10.68 12.99 -11.13
C THR A 132 -11.21 13.12 -12.55
N LEU A 133 -12.47 13.54 -12.65
CA LEU A 133 -13.25 13.74 -13.86
C LEU A 133 -13.56 15.24 -14.04
N PRO A 134 -14.11 15.67 -15.20
CA PRO A 134 -14.50 17.04 -15.43
C PRO A 134 -15.37 17.63 -14.29
N GLY A 135 -15.11 18.90 -13.96
CA GLY A 135 -15.79 19.59 -12.87
C GLY A 135 -15.41 19.11 -11.47
N ASP A 136 -14.20 18.55 -11.31
CA ASP A 136 -13.68 18.02 -10.05
C ASP A 136 -14.60 16.96 -9.41
N THR A 137 -15.34 16.23 -10.24
CA THR A 137 -16.03 15.01 -9.83
C THR A 137 -14.97 13.93 -9.61
N MET A 138 -15.00 13.27 -8.45
CA MET A 138 -14.02 12.24 -8.11
C MET A 138 -14.69 10.90 -7.88
N LEU A 139 -14.04 9.83 -8.34
CA LEU A 139 -14.45 8.45 -8.07
C LEU A 139 -13.31 7.71 -7.40
N ALA A 140 -13.61 7.13 -6.23
CA ALA A 140 -12.70 6.30 -5.45
C ALA A 140 -13.21 4.86 -5.51
N PHE A 141 -12.42 3.97 -6.08
CA PHE A 141 -12.69 2.54 -6.19
C PHE A 141 -11.77 1.77 -5.25
N CYS A 142 -12.24 0.61 -4.81
CA CYS A 142 -11.43 -0.35 -4.08
C CYS A 142 -12.06 -1.74 -4.12
N GLU A 143 -11.28 -2.71 -3.68
CA GLU A 143 -11.76 -4.05 -3.36
C GLU A 143 -12.44 -4.06 -1.99
N SER A 144 -13.61 -4.68 -1.91
CA SER A 144 -14.31 -5.01 -0.67
C SER A 144 -14.17 -6.51 -0.39
N ARG A 145 -13.25 -6.85 0.50
CA ARG A 145 -12.83 -8.22 0.79
C ARG A 145 -13.56 -8.76 2.01
N PHE A 146 -14.20 -9.93 1.90
CA PHE A 146 -14.80 -10.60 3.06
C PHE A 146 -13.76 -10.99 4.12
N GLU A 147 -12.53 -11.29 3.69
CA GLU A 147 -11.39 -11.40 4.59
C GLU A 147 -10.33 -10.38 4.17
N ALA A 148 -10.18 -9.29 4.94
CA ALA A 148 -9.30 -8.17 4.61
C ALA A 148 -7.84 -8.55 4.30
N MET A 149 -7.40 -9.72 4.76
CA MET A 149 -6.04 -10.23 4.59
C MET A 149 -5.87 -11.13 3.36
N SER A 150 -6.96 -11.66 2.79
CA SER A 150 -6.92 -12.62 1.69
C SER A 150 -6.89 -11.90 0.36
N ASP A 151 -6.07 -12.39 -0.57
CA ASP A 151 -6.07 -11.96 -1.99
C ASP A 151 -7.01 -12.83 -2.85
N LEU A 152 -7.73 -13.78 -2.22
CA LEU A 152 -8.63 -14.76 -2.84
C LEU A 152 -9.95 -14.88 -2.06
N GLY A 153 -10.98 -15.39 -2.74
CA GLY A 153 -12.32 -15.61 -2.19
C GLY A 153 -13.29 -14.49 -2.58
N ASP A 154 -14.28 -14.23 -1.72
CA ASP A 154 -15.33 -13.23 -1.92
C ASP A 154 -14.76 -11.80 -1.84
N ILE A 155 -14.47 -11.25 -3.02
CA ILE A 155 -13.94 -9.90 -3.22
C ILE A 155 -14.79 -9.19 -4.28
N ASP A 156 -15.34 -8.05 -3.88
CA ASP A 156 -16.19 -7.21 -4.73
C ASP A 156 -15.45 -5.94 -5.16
N ILE A 157 -15.86 -5.34 -6.28
CA ILE A 157 -15.44 -3.98 -6.64
C ILE A 157 -16.52 -3.00 -6.19
N ILE A 158 -16.10 -2.02 -5.38
CA ILE A 158 -16.96 -0.98 -4.87
C ILE A 158 -16.43 0.42 -5.22
N MET A 159 -17.29 1.42 -5.11
CA MET A 159 -16.99 2.81 -5.43
C MET A 159 -17.67 3.78 -4.45
N LYS A 160 -17.00 4.89 -4.14
CA LYS A 160 -17.61 6.12 -3.62
C LYS A 160 -17.40 7.25 -4.64
N ARG A 161 -18.36 8.18 -4.70
CA ARG A 161 -18.38 9.30 -5.65
C ARG A 161 -18.48 10.64 -4.90
N SER A 162 -17.71 11.63 -5.34
CA SER A 162 -17.75 13.03 -4.89
C SER A 162 -17.98 13.96 -6.09
N ILE A 163 -18.66 15.08 -5.86
CA ILE A 163 -18.94 16.13 -6.86
C ILE A 163 -18.40 17.51 -6.43
N ASP A 164 -17.55 17.52 -5.41
CA ASP A 164 -17.06 18.74 -4.75
C ASP A 164 -15.55 18.65 -4.45
N GLY A 165 -14.78 18.03 -5.36
CA GLY A 165 -13.33 17.89 -5.20
C GLY A 165 -12.92 17.00 -4.02
N GLY A 166 -13.77 16.07 -3.61
CA GLY A 166 -13.51 15.12 -2.54
C GLY A 166 -13.76 15.67 -1.13
N GLU A 167 -14.52 16.76 -0.97
CA GLU A 167 -14.93 17.27 0.34
C GLU A 167 -16.01 16.38 0.97
N THR A 168 -17.01 15.98 0.17
CA THR A 168 -18.06 15.05 0.58
C THR A 168 -18.16 13.87 -0.37
N TRP A 169 -18.52 12.71 0.18
CA TRP A 169 -18.58 11.45 -0.55
C TRP A 169 -19.94 10.79 -0.34
N GLY A 170 -20.51 10.28 -1.42
CA GLY A 170 -21.72 9.46 -1.38
C GLY A 170 -21.51 8.12 -0.68
N ALA A 171 -22.61 7.39 -0.50
CA ALA A 171 -22.57 6.03 0.02
C ALA A 171 -21.78 5.08 -0.90
N ILE A 172 -21.35 3.94 -0.35
CA ILE A 172 -20.75 2.85 -1.11
C ILE A 172 -21.74 2.38 -2.19
N GLN A 173 -21.24 2.27 -3.42
CA GLN A 173 -21.90 1.61 -4.53
C GLN A 173 -21.13 0.32 -4.84
N VAL A 174 -21.84 -0.82 -4.89
CA VAL A 174 -21.25 -2.09 -5.32
C VAL A 174 -21.38 -2.17 -6.84
N LEU A 175 -20.25 -2.23 -7.54
CA LEU A 175 -20.22 -2.26 -9.00
C LEU A 175 -20.18 -3.69 -9.52
N GLN A 176 -19.45 -4.57 -8.85
CA GLN A 176 -19.37 -6.00 -9.16
C GLN A 176 -19.30 -6.81 -7.89
N ASP A 177 -20.23 -7.75 -7.75
CA ASP A 177 -20.26 -8.79 -6.74
C ASP A 177 -20.51 -10.11 -7.47
N ARG A 178 -19.59 -11.06 -7.30
CA ARG A 178 -19.64 -12.39 -7.92
C ARG A 178 -19.61 -13.48 -6.87
N GLY A 179 -20.06 -13.22 -5.65
CA GLY A 179 -20.09 -14.18 -4.56
C GLY A 179 -18.69 -14.66 -4.19
N GLN A 180 -18.40 -15.97 -4.36
CA GLN A 180 -17.12 -16.56 -3.92
C GLN A 180 -15.94 -16.28 -4.86
N HIS A 181 -16.19 -15.61 -5.98
CA HIS A 181 -15.16 -15.22 -6.94
C HIS A 181 -14.42 -13.96 -6.48
N THR A 182 -13.16 -13.86 -6.88
CA THR A 182 -12.31 -12.71 -6.61
C THR A 182 -12.44 -11.70 -7.74
N VAL A 183 -13.14 -10.60 -7.52
CA VAL A 183 -13.21 -9.47 -8.45
C VAL A 183 -12.26 -8.37 -7.98
N HIS A 184 -11.19 -8.09 -8.74
CA HIS A 184 -10.02 -7.41 -8.19
C HIS A 184 -9.35 -6.42 -9.15
N ASN A 185 -8.41 -5.63 -8.61
CA ASN A 185 -7.57 -4.67 -9.33
C ASN A 185 -8.33 -3.66 -10.23
N PRO A 186 -9.27 -2.87 -9.68
CA PRO A 186 -9.93 -1.84 -10.49
C PRO A 186 -8.89 -0.81 -11.02
N CYS A 187 -8.98 -0.44 -12.29
CA CYS A 187 -8.05 0.51 -12.91
C CYS A 187 -8.79 1.51 -13.83
N PRO A 188 -9.54 2.48 -13.27
CA PRO A 188 -10.34 3.42 -14.04
C PRO A 188 -9.49 4.28 -14.98
N LEU A 189 -10.08 4.63 -16.12
CA LEU A 189 -9.53 5.54 -17.13
C LEU A 189 -10.66 6.42 -17.67
N PHE A 190 -10.38 7.70 -17.90
CA PHE A 190 -11.32 8.60 -18.57
C PHE A 190 -10.85 8.95 -19.98
N ASP A 191 -11.68 8.70 -20.97
CA ASP A 191 -11.50 9.13 -22.35
C ASP A 191 -12.11 10.53 -22.51
N ASN A 192 -11.25 11.54 -22.66
CA ASN A 192 -11.69 12.92 -22.79
C ASN A 192 -12.38 13.21 -24.12
N ASP A 193 -12.07 12.45 -25.18
CA ASP A 193 -12.61 12.69 -26.52
C ASP A 193 -14.08 12.26 -26.58
N THR A 194 -14.40 11.12 -25.97
CA THR A 194 -15.77 10.58 -25.94
C THR A 194 -16.53 10.89 -24.66
N GLN A 195 -15.87 11.46 -23.65
CA GLN A 195 -16.40 11.65 -22.29
C GLN A 195 -16.85 10.32 -21.65
N THR A 196 -16.15 9.23 -21.98
CA THR A 196 -16.46 7.89 -21.47
C THR A 196 -15.48 7.51 -20.38
N LEU A 197 -16.01 7.10 -19.23
CA LEU A 197 -15.24 6.47 -18.17
C LEU A 197 -15.21 4.96 -18.41
N TRP A 198 -14.03 4.39 -18.43
CA TRP A 198 -13.77 2.96 -18.56
C TRP A 198 -13.29 2.40 -17.22
N LEU A 199 -13.82 1.25 -16.80
CA LEU A 199 -13.41 0.54 -15.59
C LEU A 199 -13.11 -0.92 -15.93
N PRO A 200 -11.85 -1.23 -16.26
CA PRO A 200 -11.38 -2.61 -16.31
C PRO A 200 -11.13 -3.16 -14.91
N PHE A 201 -11.34 -4.45 -14.76
CA PHE A 201 -11.10 -5.24 -13.55
C PHE A 201 -10.86 -6.70 -13.93
N CYS A 202 -10.33 -7.48 -12.99
CA CYS A 202 -10.03 -8.90 -13.21
C CYS A 202 -10.93 -9.79 -12.36
N VAL A 203 -11.13 -11.03 -12.82
CA VAL A 203 -11.84 -12.08 -12.09
C VAL A 203 -10.92 -13.29 -11.95
N ASP A 204 -10.74 -13.75 -10.70
CA ASP A 204 -9.96 -14.93 -10.30
C ASP A 204 -8.52 -15.00 -10.83
N TYR A 205 -7.92 -13.85 -11.15
CA TYR A 205 -6.62 -13.77 -11.82
C TYR A 205 -6.54 -14.46 -13.19
N ASP A 206 -7.67 -14.79 -13.80
CA ASP A 206 -7.75 -15.56 -15.05
C ASP A 206 -8.37 -14.74 -16.19
N SER A 207 -9.30 -13.84 -15.87
CA SER A 207 -10.09 -13.12 -16.86
C SER A 207 -10.08 -11.62 -16.63
N VAL A 208 -10.20 -10.86 -17.72
CA VAL A 208 -10.29 -9.40 -17.68
C VAL A 208 -11.65 -8.97 -18.22
N PHE A 209 -12.33 -8.12 -17.47
CA PHE A 209 -13.60 -7.52 -17.84
C PHE A 209 -13.48 -6.01 -17.87
N ILE A 210 -14.40 -5.35 -18.58
CA ILE A 210 -14.49 -3.90 -18.63
C ILE A 210 -15.94 -3.44 -18.58
N MET A 211 -16.20 -2.39 -17.82
CA MET A 211 -17.46 -1.64 -17.80
C MET A 211 -17.20 -0.21 -18.26
N ASN A 212 -18.25 0.50 -18.66
CA ASN A 212 -18.16 1.93 -18.93
C ASN A 212 -19.31 2.73 -18.31
N SER A 213 -19.08 4.03 -18.18
CA SER A 213 -20.05 5.03 -17.78
C SER A 213 -19.92 6.25 -18.68
N THR A 214 -21.06 6.79 -19.13
CA THR A 214 -21.15 8.01 -19.96
C THR A 214 -21.77 9.18 -19.19
N ASP A 215 -22.00 9.02 -17.88
CA ASP A 215 -22.64 9.99 -16.99
C ASP A 215 -21.79 10.26 -15.73
N LEU A 216 -20.46 10.19 -15.88
CA LEU A 216 -19.47 10.47 -14.84
C LEU A 216 -19.63 9.57 -13.60
N GLY A 217 -19.83 8.27 -13.83
CA GLY A 217 -19.90 7.23 -12.81
C GLY A 217 -21.21 7.22 -12.03
N VAL A 218 -22.31 7.72 -12.60
CA VAL A 218 -23.63 7.62 -11.97
C VAL A 218 -24.28 6.28 -12.30
N THR A 219 -24.21 5.85 -13.56
CA THR A 219 -24.62 4.52 -14.02
C THR A 219 -23.49 3.84 -14.80
N TRP A 220 -23.55 2.52 -14.85
CA TRP A 220 -22.53 1.69 -15.46
C TRP A 220 -23.15 0.64 -16.40
N SER A 221 -22.46 0.32 -17.48
CA SER A 221 -22.83 -0.75 -18.39
C SER A 221 -22.69 -2.13 -17.73
N GLU A 222 -23.32 -3.14 -18.33
CA GLU A 222 -22.95 -4.54 -18.03
C GLU A 222 -21.46 -4.80 -18.36
N PRO A 223 -20.78 -5.71 -17.64
CA PRO A 223 -19.42 -6.10 -17.94
C PRO A 223 -19.28 -6.75 -19.32
N ARG A 224 -18.31 -6.29 -20.09
CA ARG A 224 -17.81 -6.95 -21.31
C ARG A 224 -16.51 -7.68 -20.99
N GLU A 225 -16.42 -8.94 -21.38
CA GLU A 225 -15.17 -9.69 -21.24
C GLU A 225 -14.17 -9.31 -22.34
N LEU A 226 -12.90 -9.13 -21.96
CA LEU A 226 -11.78 -8.79 -22.85
C LEU A 226 -10.76 -9.93 -22.97
N THR A 227 -10.85 -10.98 -22.16
CA THR A 227 -9.79 -11.98 -21.96
C THR A 227 -9.22 -12.50 -23.29
N GLU A 228 -10.06 -12.93 -24.22
CA GLU A 228 -9.63 -13.47 -25.52
C GLU A 228 -8.96 -12.43 -26.44
N GLU A 229 -9.20 -11.13 -26.23
CA GLU A 229 -8.58 -10.03 -27.01
C GLU A 229 -7.13 -9.78 -26.59
N ILE A 230 -6.80 -10.00 -25.31
CA ILE A 230 -5.55 -9.53 -24.68
C ILE A 230 -4.72 -10.62 -24.01
N ALA A 231 -5.27 -11.79 -23.76
CA ALA A 231 -4.60 -12.89 -23.07
C ALA A 231 -4.80 -14.22 -23.81
N ALA A 232 -3.71 -14.98 -23.92
CA ALA A 232 -3.78 -16.41 -24.24
C ALA A 232 -4.34 -17.21 -23.04
N GLU A 233 -4.93 -18.36 -23.32
CA GLU A 233 -5.51 -19.25 -22.31
C GLU A 233 -4.51 -19.60 -21.19
N GLY A 234 -4.96 -19.48 -19.94
CA GLY A 234 -4.17 -19.84 -18.75
C GLY A 234 -3.11 -18.82 -18.32
N LEU A 235 -3.05 -17.64 -18.94
CA LEU A 235 -2.20 -16.56 -18.46
C LEU A 235 -2.80 -15.88 -17.22
N TYR A 236 -1.95 -15.66 -16.23
CA TYR A 236 -2.26 -14.78 -15.09
C TYR A 236 -2.67 -13.39 -15.58
N CYS A 237 -3.82 -12.90 -15.12
CA CYS A 237 -4.41 -11.63 -15.48
C CYS A 237 -4.65 -10.75 -14.26
N ALA A 238 -3.96 -9.61 -14.22
CA ALA A 238 -4.23 -8.54 -13.27
C ALA A 238 -4.09 -7.21 -14.01
N THR A 239 -5.08 -6.33 -13.95
CA THR A 239 -4.86 -4.92 -14.25
C THR A 239 -3.93 -4.30 -13.22
N GLY A 240 -3.16 -3.28 -13.61
CA GLY A 240 -2.25 -2.56 -12.75
C GLY A 240 -3.05 -1.68 -11.78
N PRO A 241 -3.07 -1.97 -10.47
CA PRO A 241 -3.94 -1.25 -9.56
C PRO A 241 -3.53 0.23 -9.47
N GLY A 242 -4.53 1.11 -9.48
CA GLY A 242 -4.34 2.55 -9.64
C GLY A 242 -5.25 3.08 -10.73
N ASN A 243 -4.73 3.80 -11.72
CA ASN A 243 -5.54 4.35 -12.81
C ASN A 243 -4.83 4.25 -14.17
N GLY A 244 -5.62 4.19 -15.24
CA GLY A 244 -5.14 4.35 -16.60
C GLY A 244 -4.99 5.81 -17.01
N ILE A 245 -4.49 6.04 -18.22
CA ILE A 245 -4.34 7.37 -18.83
C ILE A 245 -4.78 7.34 -20.29
N GLN A 246 -5.30 8.47 -20.77
CA GLN A 246 -5.33 8.77 -22.20
C GLN A 246 -4.07 9.57 -22.56
N ILE A 247 -3.32 9.12 -23.56
CA ILE A 247 -2.13 9.83 -24.03
C ILE A 247 -2.49 10.84 -25.13
N SER A 248 -1.56 11.75 -25.42
CA SER A 248 -1.79 12.93 -26.28
C SER A 248 -2.31 12.64 -27.70
N ASN A 249 -2.09 11.43 -28.22
CA ASN A 249 -2.60 11.02 -29.54
C ASN A 249 -4.01 10.39 -29.49
N GLY A 250 -4.67 10.39 -28.33
CA GLY A 250 -6.01 9.85 -28.11
C GLY A 250 -6.05 8.40 -27.62
N ARG A 251 -4.94 7.65 -27.70
CA ARG A 251 -4.87 6.25 -27.25
C ARG A 251 -5.15 6.12 -25.76
N LEU A 252 -5.98 5.14 -25.42
CA LEU A 252 -6.30 4.77 -24.04
C LEU A 252 -5.28 3.72 -23.56
N ILE A 253 -4.71 3.90 -22.38
CA ILE A 253 -3.70 3.00 -21.79
C ILE A 253 -4.14 2.54 -20.41
N ILE A 254 -4.23 1.23 -20.22
CA ILE A 254 -4.42 0.60 -18.91
C ILE A 254 -3.15 -0.19 -18.57
N PRO A 255 -2.37 0.22 -17.55
CA PRO A 255 -1.23 -0.58 -17.10
C PRO A 255 -1.74 -1.93 -16.59
N SER A 256 -1.03 -3.03 -16.89
CA SER A 256 -1.49 -4.39 -16.59
C SER A 256 -0.33 -5.37 -16.33
N SER A 257 -0.63 -6.47 -15.66
CA SER A 257 0.21 -7.65 -15.43
C SER A 257 -0.49 -8.88 -16.01
N ILE A 258 -0.39 -9.05 -17.33
CA ILE A 258 -0.98 -10.19 -18.06
C ILE A 258 0.17 -11.09 -18.51
N GLY A 259 0.49 -12.11 -17.70
CA GLY A 259 1.70 -12.94 -17.86
C GLY A 259 3.02 -12.25 -17.49
N GLY A 260 2.95 -11.00 -17.01
CA GLY A 260 4.07 -10.11 -16.72
C GLY A 260 3.65 -8.65 -16.92
N ALA A 261 4.41 -7.68 -16.39
CA ALA A 261 4.10 -6.27 -16.59
C ALA A 261 4.05 -5.90 -18.08
N CYS A 262 3.00 -5.18 -18.44
CA CYS A 262 2.69 -4.68 -19.76
C CYS A 262 1.68 -3.53 -19.64
N VAL A 263 1.11 -3.13 -20.77
CA VAL A 263 -0.12 -2.33 -20.83
C VAL A 263 -1.11 -3.04 -21.74
N ILE A 264 -2.40 -2.80 -21.55
CA ILE A 264 -3.38 -2.96 -22.63
C ILE A 264 -3.78 -1.58 -23.14
N TYR A 265 -4.02 -1.45 -24.43
CA TYR A 265 -4.35 -0.17 -25.03
C TYR A 265 -5.46 -0.28 -26.07
N SER A 266 -6.13 0.84 -26.31
CA SER A 266 -7.17 0.99 -27.33
C SER A 266 -6.93 2.26 -28.13
N ASP A 267 -6.99 2.13 -29.45
CA ASP A 267 -6.89 3.22 -30.43
C ASP A 267 -8.26 3.65 -30.98
N ASP A 268 -9.32 2.97 -30.56
CA ASP A 268 -10.69 3.16 -31.03
C ASP A 268 -11.64 3.45 -29.87
N HIS A 269 -11.18 4.26 -28.91
CA HIS A 269 -12.01 4.74 -27.79
C HIS A 269 -12.67 3.61 -26.97
N GLY A 270 -11.96 2.48 -26.80
CA GLY A 270 -12.36 1.37 -25.94
C GLY A 270 -13.21 0.29 -26.61
N PHE A 271 -13.40 0.33 -27.93
CA PHE A 271 -14.12 -0.73 -28.66
C PHE A 271 -13.29 -2.01 -28.74
N THR A 272 -12.01 -1.93 -29.11
CA THR A 272 -11.08 -3.06 -29.12
C THR A 272 -9.86 -2.78 -28.25
N TRP A 273 -9.30 -3.84 -27.66
CA TRP A 273 -8.13 -3.76 -26.80
C TRP A 273 -7.00 -4.66 -27.30
N VAL A 274 -5.78 -4.15 -27.21
CA VAL A 274 -4.57 -4.86 -27.60
C VAL A 274 -3.60 -4.89 -26.43
N ARG A 275 -3.01 -6.06 -26.17
CA ARG A 275 -1.91 -6.16 -25.21
C ARG A 275 -0.60 -5.68 -25.83
N GLY A 276 0.08 -4.79 -25.12
CA GLY A 276 1.39 -4.27 -25.46
C GLY A 276 2.53 -5.24 -25.17
N GLY A 277 3.76 -4.73 -25.31
CA GLY A 277 4.97 -5.48 -25.01
C GLY A 277 5.16 -5.74 -23.51
N TYR A 278 5.91 -6.80 -23.19
CA TYR A 278 6.29 -7.11 -21.81
C TYR A 278 7.45 -6.24 -21.31
N VAL A 279 7.50 -6.03 -20.00
CA VAL A 279 8.51 -5.23 -19.30
C VAL A 279 9.16 -6.06 -18.21
N GLY A 280 10.24 -6.75 -18.58
CA GLY A 280 11.11 -7.45 -17.65
C GLY A 280 10.36 -8.38 -16.70
N GLU A 281 10.76 -8.32 -15.43
CA GLU A 281 10.17 -9.07 -14.31
C GLU A 281 9.19 -8.24 -13.47
N GLY A 282 8.77 -7.08 -13.99
CA GLY A 282 7.91 -6.17 -13.26
C GLY A 282 6.50 -6.71 -13.06
N GLU A 283 5.84 -6.22 -12.01
CA GLU A 283 4.41 -6.44 -11.71
C GLU A 283 3.74 -5.11 -11.33
N GLU A 284 2.41 -5.11 -11.19
CA GLU A 284 1.61 -3.96 -10.70
C GLU A 284 2.05 -2.60 -11.28
N PRO A 285 2.08 -2.46 -12.62
CA PRO A 285 2.62 -1.25 -13.24
C PRO A 285 1.68 -0.06 -13.08
N GLN A 286 2.27 1.13 -13.20
CA GLN A 286 1.59 2.39 -13.49
C GLN A 286 2.35 3.12 -14.60
N VAL A 287 1.70 4.07 -15.27
CA VAL A 287 2.29 4.77 -16.43
C VAL A 287 2.05 6.28 -16.37
N PHE A 288 2.92 7.02 -17.05
CA PHE A 288 2.67 8.42 -17.41
C PHE A 288 3.22 8.69 -18.82
N GLU A 289 2.67 9.71 -19.48
CA GLU A 289 3.21 10.21 -20.74
C GLU A 289 4.26 11.30 -20.48
N SER A 290 5.45 11.16 -21.06
CA SER A 290 6.52 12.17 -21.01
C SER A 290 6.20 13.35 -21.92
N SER A 291 6.85 14.49 -21.69
CA SER A 291 6.61 15.72 -22.47
C SER A 291 6.92 15.59 -23.98
N ASN A 292 7.73 14.60 -24.37
CA ASN A 292 8.02 14.28 -25.78
C ASN A 292 7.06 13.24 -26.40
N GLY A 293 6.03 12.78 -25.67
CA GLY A 293 5.05 11.80 -26.15
C GLY A 293 5.46 10.32 -25.97
N SER A 294 6.61 10.04 -25.36
CA SER A 294 6.95 8.66 -24.96
C SER A 294 6.07 8.21 -23.79
N LEU A 295 5.75 6.92 -23.74
CA LEU A 295 5.10 6.32 -22.58
C LEU A 295 6.18 5.78 -21.64
N VAL A 296 6.08 6.13 -20.36
CA VAL A 296 6.99 5.63 -19.32
C VAL A 296 6.20 4.73 -18.38
N ILE A 297 6.71 3.53 -18.11
CA ILE A 297 6.12 2.58 -17.17
C ILE A 297 6.98 2.47 -15.92
N ASN A 298 6.32 2.34 -14.77
CA ASN A 298 6.93 2.11 -13.48
C ASN A 298 6.31 0.86 -12.85
N CYS A 299 7.10 -0.18 -12.66
CA CYS A 299 6.65 -1.48 -12.17
C CYS A 299 7.16 -1.75 -10.75
N ARG A 300 6.36 -2.51 -10.00
CA ARG A 300 6.81 -3.19 -8.80
C ARG A 300 7.84 -4.25 -9.19
N SER A 301 8.91 -4.31 -8.41
CA SER A 301 9.93 -5.34 -8.44
C SER A 301 9.79 -6.30 -7.26
N GLY A 302 10.69 -7.27 -7.18
CA GLY A 302 10.82 -8.17 -6.04
C GLY A 302 11.00 -7.43 -4.72
N ARG A 303 10.78 -8.13 -3.61
CA ARG A 303 10.91 -7.54 -2.28
C ARG A 303 12.37 -7.17 -2.00
N GLY A 304 12.63 -5.89 -1.74
CA GLY A 304 13.96 -5.38 -1.39
C GLY A 304 14.72 -4.80 -2.59
N GLU A 305 14.15 -4.87 -3.78
CA GLU A 305 14.64 -4.21 -4.99
C GLU A 305 13.97 -2.85 -5.15
N ASN A 306 14.57 -1.99 -5.98
CA ASN A 306 13.98 -0.69 -6.33
C ASN A 306 12.93 -0.84 -7.44
N ARG A 307 12.12 0.20 -7.68
CA ARG A 307 11.12 0.19 -8.77
C ARG A 307 11.79 -0.04 -10.12
N ILE A 308 11.12 -0.74 -11.02
CA ILE A 308 11.58 -0.94 -12.40
C ILE A 308 10.97 0.15 -13.28
N MET A 309 11.76 0.76 -14.17
CA MET A 309 11.29 1.71 -15.17
C MET A 309 11.69 1.29 -16.59
N ALA A 310 10.84 1.60 -17.56
CA ALA A 310 11.11 1.42 -18.99
C ALA A 310 10.36 2.47 -19.82
N TRP A 311 10.84 2.67 -21.05
CA TRP A 311 10.33 3.69 -21.96
C TRP A 311 9.79 3.06 -23.24
N SER A 312 8.77 3.68 -23.83
CA SER A 312 8.16 3.25 -25.08
C SER A 312 7.88 4.44 -25.99
N ASN A 313 8.31 4.35 -27.24
CA ASN A 313 8.08 5.39 -28.26
C ASN A 313 6.88 5.11 -29.16
N ASN A 314 6.10 4.06 -28.87
CA ASN A 314 4.91 3.66 -29.64
C ASN A 314 3.71 3.37 -28.74
N GLY A 315 3.62 4.03 -27.59
CA GLY A 315 2.47 3.94 -26.68
C GLY A 315 2.29 2.54 -26.09
N GLY A 316 3.38 1.87 -25.71
CA GLY A 316 3.38 0.58 -25.01
C GLY A 316 3.40 -0.67 -25.89
N GLY A 317 3.43 -0.52 -27.23
CA GLY A 317 3.55 -1.65 -28.15
C GLY A 317 4.88 -2.41 -27.98
N THR A 318 5.97 -1.68 -27.80
CA THR A 318 7.30 -2.21 -27.47
C THR A 318 7.99 -1.32 -26.44
N TRP A 319 8.94 -1.89 -25.70
CA TRP A 319 9.69 -1.19 -24.66
C TRP A 319 11.19 -1.24 -24.93
N ASP A 320 11.87 -0.16 -24.58
CA ASP A 320 13.32 -0.13 -24.42
C ASP A 320 13.75 -1.01 -23.23
N SER A 321 15.07 -1.19 -23.05
CA SER A 321 15.58 -1.94 -21.89
C SER A 321 15.12 -1.31 -20.58
N TRP A 322 14.59 -2.16 -19.69
CA TRP A 322 14.20 -1.75 -18.36
C TRP A 322 15.41 -1.64 -17.43
N TYR A 323 15.27 -0.86 -16.35
CA TYR A 323 16.29 -0.68 -15.32
C TYR A 323 15.64 -0.48 -13.94
N TYR A 324 16.40 -0.72 -12.86
CA TYR A 324 15.97 -0.33 -11.52
C TYR A 324 16.25 1.16 -11.31
N GLU A 325 15.26 1.89 -10.86
CA GLU A 325 15.37 3.31 -10.54
C GLU A 325 15.99 3.49 -9.14
N GLU A 326 17.24 3.96 -9.07
CA GLU A 326 18.04 4.01 -7.83
C GLU A 326 17.39 4.91 -6.76
N ASP A 327 16.67 5.95 -7.16
CA ASP A 327 16.01 6.90 -6.27
C ASP A 327 14.63 6.43 -5.76
N LEU A 328 14.10 5.33 -6.31
CA LEU A 328 12.78 4.80 -5.99
C LEU A 328 12.85 3.43 -5.30
N PRO A 329 13.09 3.37 -3.97
CA PRO A 329 13.05 2.12 -3.22
C PRO A 329 11.65 1.49 -3.27
N ALA A 330 11.55 0.16 -3.31
CA ALA A 330 10.27 -0.54 -3.29
C ALA A 330 10.13 -1.48 -2.09
N ALA A 331 9.01 -1.36 -1.37
CA ALA A 331 8.63 -2.28 -0.30
C ALA A 331 8.02 -3.61 -0.81
N GLY A 332 8.29 -4.00 -2.07
CA GLY A 332 7.56 -5.09 -2.74
C GLY A 332 6.05 -4.81 -2.79
N THR A 333 5.67 -3.61 -3.24
CA THR A 333 4.29 -3.11 -3.24
C THR A 333 4.06 -2.22 -4.46
N GLN A 334 2.81 -2.09 -4.90
CA GLN A 334 2.40 -1.08 -5.89
C GLN A 334 2.79 0.33 -5.44
N ALA A 335 3.04 1.19 -6.43
CA ALA A 335 3.23 2.62 -6.26
C ALA A 335 2.41 3.36 -7.31
N SER A 336 2.00 4.60 -7.02
CA SER A 336 1.34 5.47 -7.99
C SER A 336 2.35 6.40 -8.67
N ILE A 337 2.20 6.63 -9.96
CA ILE A 337 2.95 7.64 -10.72
C ILE A 337 1.97 8.45 -11.57
N HIS A 338 2.13 9.76 -11.63
CA HIS A 338 1.16 10.63 -12.28
C HIS A 338 1.82 11.89 -12.87
N ARG A 339 1.41 12.27 -14.08
CA ARG A 339 1.80 13.55 -14.70
C ARG A 339 1.11 14.69 -13.97
N PHE A 340 1.86 15.59 -13.34
CA PHE A 340 1.29 16.77 -12.67
C PHE A 340 1.27 18.02 -13.55
N THR A 341 2.40 18.33 -14.20
CA THR A 341 2.47 19.42 -15.19
C THR A 341 3.35 19.02 -16.37
N ASN A 342 3.08 19.61 -17.53
CA ASN A 342 3.78 19.37 -18.80
C ASN A 342 4.31 20.71 -19.34
N THR A 343 5.46 20.69 -20.01
CA THR A 343 6.10 21.87 -20.60
C THR A 343 5.30 22.54 -21.72
N SER A 344 4.30 21.85 -22.27
CA SER A 344 3.34 22.44 -23.22
C SER A 344 2.39 23.46 -22.58
N THR A 345 2.15 23.38 -21.28
CA THR A 345 1.22 24.26 -20.55
C THR A 345 1.87 25.02 -19.40
N HIS A 346 3.00 24.54 -18.90
CA HIS A 346 3.72 25.10 -17.75
C HIS A 346 5.20 25.28 -18.06
N MET A 347 5.85 26.23 -17.40
CA MET A 347 7.30 26.47 -17.54
C MET A 347 8.18 25.29 -17.09
N ARG A 348 7.61 24.30 -16.39
CA ARG A 348 8.33 23.14 -15.87
C ARG A 348 7.49 21.88 -15.97
N SER A 349 8.13 20.79 -16.37
CA SER A 349 7.59 19.43 -16.29
C SER A 349 7.61 18.94 -14.85
N ARG A 350 6.54 18.26 -14.40
CA ARG A 350 6.49 17.62 -13.08
C ARG A 350 5.80 16.27 -13.16
N VAL A 351 6.44 15.25 -12.62
CA VAL A 351 5.89 13.90 -12.44
C VAL A 351 5.86 13.60 -10.95
N LEU A 352 4.70 13.22 -10.43
CA LEU A 352 4.50 12.81 -9.05
C LEU A 352 4.62 11.30 -8.91
N PHE A 353 5.12 10.87 -7.76
CA PHE A 353 5.20 9.46 -7.38
C PHE A 353 4.86 9.28 -5.90
N SER A 354 4.13 8.22 -5.57
CA SER A 354 3.73 7.89 -4.20
C SER A 354 3.97 6.43 -3.90
N ASN A 355 4.72 6.18 -2.83
CA ASN A 355 4.91 4.84 -2.28
C ASN A 355 5.37 4.85 -0.82
N PRO A 356 5.37 3.68 -0.16
CA PRO A 356 6.11 3.46 1.09
C PRO A 356 7.63 3.63 0.91
N ASN A 357 8.28 4.38 1.80
CA ASN A 357 9.69 4.79 1.68
C ASN A 357 10.71 3.90 2.41
N TYR A 358 10.39 2.63 2.64
CA TYR A 358 11.31 1.69 3.31
C TYR A 358 11.21 0.28 2.72
N PHE A 359 12.10 -0.63 3.16
CA PHE A 359 12.08 -2.06 2.80
C PHE A 359 10.83 -2.81 3.32
N SER A 360 9.91 -2.12 3.98
CA SER A 360 8.63 -2.62 4.46
C SER A 360 7.53 -1.59 4.23
N ARG A 361 6.30 -2.06 4.05
CA ARG A 361 5.08 -1.25 3.88
C ARG A 361 4.86 -0.33 5.08
N GLY A 362 5.26 0.92 4.94
CA GLY A 362 5.20 1.99 5.93
C GLY A 362 5.85 3.27 5.40
N HIS A 363 5.62 4.38 6.09
CA HIS A 363 6.19 5.69 5.75
C HIS A 363 5.82 6.18 4.35
N LEU A 364 4.55 6.48 4.10
CA LEU A 364 4.11 6.99 2.80
C LEU A 364 4.85 8.28 2.46
N ASN A 365 5.46 8.34 1.28
CA ASN A 365 6.14 9.52 0.77
C ASN A 365 5.59 9.91 -0.60
N ILE A 366 5.57 11.21 -0.84
CA ILE A 366 5.37 11.80 -2.17
C ILE A 366 6.72 12.26 -2.68
N ARG A 367 7.05 11.90 -3.92
CA ARG A 367 8.22 12.36 -4.65
C ARG A 367 7.80 13.11 -5.90
N MET A 368 8.68 13.99 -6.37
CA MET A 368 8.48 14.69 -7.64
C MET A 368 9.79 14.77 -8.43
N SER A 369 9.66 14.46 -9.72
CA SER A 369 10.70 14.63 -10.73
C SER A 369 10.39 15.84 -11.60
N TYR A 370 11.44 16.57 -12.00
CA TYR A 370 11.36 17.70 -12.94
C TYR A 370 11.85 17.35 -14.35
N ASP A 371 12.39 16.14 -14.53
CA ASP A 371 13.11 15.67 -15.70
C ASP A 371 12.57 14.33 -16.18
N GLU A 372 11.24 14.22 -16.23
CA GLU A 372 10.53 13.07 -16.82
C GLU A 372 10.80 11.73 -16.10
N GLY A 373 11.04 11.77 -14.80
CA GLY A 373 11.27 10.59 -13.96
C GLY A 373 12.71 10.09 -13.93
N LEU A 374 13.67 10.87 -14.45
CA LEU A 374 15.10 10.52 -14.44
C LEU A 374 15.77 10.79 -13.08
N THR A 375 15.38 11.86 -12.37
CA THR A 375 15.77 12.08 -10.97
C THR A 375 14.61 12.54 -10.11
N TRP A 376 14.68 12.26 -8.80
CA TRP A 376 13.59 12.53 -7.85
C TRP A 376 14.03 13.52 -6.75
N ASN A 377 14.27 14.76 -7.16
CA ASN A 377 14.89 15.79 -6.31
C ASN A 377 14.00 16.31 -5.17
N VAL A 378 12.69 16.04 -5.21
CA VAL A 378 11.74 16.40 -4.15
C VAL A 378 11.21 15.11 -3.53
N SER A 379 11.29 14.99 -2.21
CA SER A 379 10.73 13.87 -1.44
C SER A 379 10.21 14.38 -0.11
N LYS A 380 8.93 14.13 0.19
CA LYS A 380 8.31 14.53 1.46
C LYS A 380 7.43 13.42 2.01
N GLN A 381 7.67 13.08 3.28
CA GLN A 381 6.85 12.09 3.98
C GLN A 381 5.47 12.68 4.31
N VAL A 382 4.42 11.89 4.09
CA VAL A 382 3.04 12.23 4.43
C VAL A 382 2.67 11.67 5.80
N TYR A 383 3.02 10.40 6.03
CA TYR A 383 2.63 9.62 7.20
C TYR A 383 3.73 8.63 7.54
N ASP A 384 4.14 8.52 8.80
CA ASP A 384 5.23 7.63 9.23
C ASP A 384 4.79 6.20 9.61
N GLY A 385 3.48 5.93 9.59
CA GLY A 385 2.92 4.65 9.99
C GLY A 385 2.75 3.63 8.86
N PRO A 386 1.98 2.55 9.12
CA PRO A 386 1.64 1.56 8.12
C PRO A 386 1.02 2.20 6.88
N SER A 387 1.61 1.89 5.73
CA SER A 387 1.12 2.35 4.43
C SER A 387 1.52 1.38 3.34
N ALA A 388 0.68 1.26 2.32
CA ALA A 388 0.90 0.32 1.23
C ALA A 388 0.44 0.92 -0.12
N TYR A 389 -0.58 0.37 -0.77
CA TYR A 389 -1.00 0.78 -2.11
C TYR A 389 -1.51 2.23 -2.07
N SER A 390 -1.28 2.96 -3.16
CA SER A 390 -1.74 4.34 -3.29
C SER A 390 -2.16 4.66 -4.72
N SER A 391 -2.99 5.67 -4.90
CA SER A 391 -3.42 6.18 -6.20
C SER A 391 -3.50 7.71 -6.15
N ILE A 392 -2.75 8.37 -7.04
CA ILE A 392 -2.68 9.82 -7.19
C ILE A 392 -3.67 10.27 -8.26
N THR A 393 -4.35 11.38 -8.00
CA THR A 393 -4.99 12.21 -9.02
C THR A 393 -4.84 13.68 -8.68
N VAL A 394 -5.24 14.58 -9.57
CA VAL A 394 -5.04 16.02 -9.44
C VAL A 394 -6.35 16.72 -9.77
N LEU A 395 -6.73 17.72 -8.96
CA LEU A 395 -7.90 18.57 -9.22
C LEU A 395 -7.56 19.67 -10.24
N SER A 396 -8.60 20.32 -10.78
CA SER A 396 -8.47 21.41 -11.75
C SER A 396 -7.65 22.61 -11.24
N ASP A 397 -7.58 22.80 -9.92
CA ASP A 397 -6.80 23.82 -9.24
C ASP A 397 -5.37 23.40 -8.86
N TYR A 398 -4.92 22.22 -9.34
CA TYR A 398 -3.63 21.60 -9.00
C TYR A 398 -3.48 21.11 -7.56
N THR A 399 -4.58 20.96 -6.81
CA THR A 399 -4.54 20.18 -5.57
C THR A 399 -4.19 18.73 -5.88
N ILE A 400 -3.18 18.20 -5.19
CA ILE A 400 -2.72 16.82 -5.28
C ILE A 400 -3.57 15.99 -4.32
N ILE A 401 -4.22 14.97 -4.87
CA ILE A 401 -5.08 14.05 -4.11
C ILE A 401 -4.47 12.65 -4.14
N ILE A 402 -4.37 12.01 -2.98
CA ILE A 402 -3.88 10.64 -2.88
C ILE A 402 -4.83 9.83 -2.01
N LEU A 403 -5.32 8.71 -2.54
CA LEU A 403 -5.99 7.68 -1.76
C LEU A 403 -4.99 6.55 -1.49
N PHE A 404 -4.80 6.17 -0.24
CA PHE A 404 -3.86 5.11 0.11
C PHE A 404 -4.31 4.25 1.29
N GLU A 405 -3.77 3.05 1.35
CA GLU A 405 -3.96 2.10 2.44
C GLU A 405 -3.19 2.54 3.69
N THR A 406 -3.88 2.67 4.83
CA THR A 406 -3.27 3.10 6.08
C THR A 406 -4.05 2.69 7.32
N GLY A 407 -3.38 2.79 8.47
CA GLY A 407 -3.94 2.58 9.79
C GLY A 407 -2.92 2.87 10.87
N LYS A 408 -3.30 2.66 12.13
CA LYS A 408 -2.40 2.84 13.27
C LYS A 408 -1.45 1.66 13.42
N TYR A 409 -1.97 0.44 13.27
CA TYR A 409 -1.23 -0.81 13.48
C TYR A 409 -1.06 -1.58 12.18
N ASP A 410 -2.02 -1.48 11.27
CA ASP A 410 -2.02 -2.17 9.99
C ASP A 410 -2.53 -1.27 8.86
N TYR A 411 -1.92 -1.34 7.67
CA TYR A 411 -2.33 -0.54 6.52
C TYR A 411 -3.72 -0.95 5.98
N ARG A 412 -4.27 -2.08 6.41
CA ARG A 412 -5.60 -2.59 6.02
C ARG A 412 -6.74 -2.09 6.91
N GLU A 413 -6.48 -1.18 7.84
CA GLU A 413 -7.52 -0.60 8.68
C GLU A 413 -8.43 0.37 7.91
N SER A 414 -7.86 1.10 6.94
CA SER A 414 -8.61 2.08 6.16
C SER A 414 -7.94 2.45 4.83
N LEU A 415 -8.75 2.95 3.90
CA LEU A 415 -8.28 3.77 2.79
C LEU A 415 -8.51 5.23 3.15
N THR A 416 -7.43 6.00 3.25
CA THR A 416 -7.46 7.42 3.63
C THR A 416 -7.11 8.29 2.44
N LEU A 417 -7.97 9.26 2.14
CA LEU A 417 -7.74 10.33 1.20
C LEU A 417 -6.91 11.43 1.87
N ILE A 418 -5.92 11.94 1.17
CA ILE A 418 -5.20 13.16 1.56
C ILE A 418 -5.27 14.21 0.47
N LYS A 419 -5.23 15.48 0.88
CA LYS A 419 -5.10 16.65 0.00
C LYS A 419 -3.90 17.48 0.43
N VAL A 420 -3.04 17.77 -0.53
CA VAL A 420 -1.86 18.65 -0.40
C VAL A 420 -1.66 19.41 -1.70
N ASP A 421 -0.81 20.44 -1.71
CA ASP A 421 -0.49 21.22 -2.90
C ASP A 421 1.02 21.26 -3.18
N LEU A 422 1.39 21.94 -4.27
CA LEU A 422 2.79 22.09 -4.68
C LEU A 422 3.62 22.89 -3.65
N ASP A 423 3.02 23.89 -3.02
CA ASP A 423 3.69 24.70 -1.99
C ASP A 423 4.05 23.83 -0.78
N TRP A 424 3.11 23.04 -0.30
CA TRP A 424 3.34 22.05 0.74
C TRP A 424 4.42 21.05 0.32
N LEU A 425 4.33 20.47 -0.88
CA LEU A 425 5.28 19.44 -1.32
C LEU A 425 6.71 19.96 -1.41
N THR A 426 6.89 21.22 -1.80
CA THR A 426 8.20 21.83 -2.05
C THR A 426 8.66 22.80 -0.95
N ASN A 427 7.85 23.00 0.09
CA ASN A 427 8.05 24.04 1.11
C ASN A 427 8.23 25.44 0.50
N GLY A 428 7.40 25.77 -0.48
CA GLY A 428 7.41 27.06 -1.20
C GLY A 428 8.60 27.30 -2.11
N GLN A 429 9.37 26.26 -2.45
CA GLN A 429 10.52 26.37 -3.37
C GLN A 429 10.12 26.28 -4.85
N ASP A 430 8.87 25.91 -5.13
CA ASP A 430 8.33 25.82 -6.48
C ASP A 430 6.97 26.51 -6.61
N ALA A 431 6.65 26.95 -7.83
CA ALA A 431 5.40 27.62 -8.16
C ALA A 431 4.86 27.15 -9.52
N LEU A 432 3.55 27.16 -9.65
CA LEU A 432 2.86 26.94 -10.91
C LEU A 432 2.98 28.20 -11.76
N VAL A 433 3.77 28.13 -12.83
CA VAL A 433 3.93 29.20 -13.82
C VAL A 433 3.54 28.63 -15.17
N SER A 434 2.45 29.13 -15.73
CA SER A 434 1.99 28.78 -17.08
C SER A 434 2.90 29.38 -18.15
N VAL A 435 2.91 28.78 -19.35
CA VAL A 435 3.66 29.28 -20.52
C VAL A 435 3.02 30.52 -21.12
#